data_AF-A0A1X7GTK0-F1
#
_entry.id   AF-A0A1X7GTK0-F1
#
_cell.length_a   1.000
_cell.length_b   1.000
_cell.length_c   1.000
_cell.angle_alpha   90.00
_cell.angle_beta   90.00
_cell.angle_gamma   90.00
#
_symmetry.space_group_name_H-M   'P 1'
#
loop_
_entity.id
_entity.type
_entity.pdbx_description
1 polymer ?
#
loop_
_entity_poly.entity_id
_entity_poly.type
_entity_poly.pdbx_seq_one_letter_code
_entity_poly.pdbx_strand_id
1 'polypeptide(L)' 'MPVEFDKREGRVSFPSGAVAFMTAEPDALQVRIETPDGVELTQMQDVVARHLDRFAFREVPLAFDWRPA' A
#
# COMPACT_ATOMS: atom_id res chain seq x y z
N MET A 1 12.21 -3.28 9.11
CA MET A 1 11.50 -2.36 8.21
C MET A 1 10.89 -1.28 9.07
N PRO A 2 11.26 -0.01 8.92
CA PRO A 2 10.64 1.06 9.68
C PRO A 2 9.21 1.28 9.19
N VAL A 3 8.31 1.46 10.16
CA VAL A 3 6.89 1.73 9.95
C VAL A 3 6.55 2.96 10.78
N GLU A 4 5.95 3.94 10.15
CA GLU A 4 5.46 5.17 10.79
C GLU A 4 3.96 5.24 10.51
N PHE A 5 3.13 5.45 11.53
CA PHE A 5 1.70 5.57 11.33
C PHE A 5 1.04 6.42 12.41
N ASP A 6 -0.06 7.05 12.06
CA ASP A 6 -0.99 7.69 12.99
C ASP A 6 -2.43 7.28 12.66
N LYS A 7 -3.42 8.11 13.04
CA LYS A 7 -4.84 7.83 12.79
C LYS A 7 -5.27 8.02 11.34
N ARG A 8 -4.48 8.69 10.51
CA ARG A 8 -4.81 9.10 9.13
C ARG A 8 -3.77 8.63 8.12
N GLU A 9 -2.51 8.54 8.50
CA GLU A 9 -1.42 8.25 7.59
C GLU A 9 -0.61 7.04 8.06
N GLY A 10 -0.12 6.27 7.10
CA GLY A 10 0.79 5.15 7.31
C GLY A 10 1.89 5.17 6.27
N ARG A 11 3.11 4.85 6.68
CA ARG A 11 4.29 4.76 5.83
C ARG A 11 5.06 3.50 6.17
N VAL A 12 5.35 2.69 5.16
CA VAL A 12 6.12 1.45 5.29
C VAL A 12 7.32 1.53 4.34
N SER A 13 8.53 1.47 4.88
CA SER A 13 9.74 1.39 4.05
C SER A 13 10.22 -0.04 3.91
N PHE A 14 10.32 -0.52 2.67
CA PHE A 14 10.74 -1.87 2.33
C PHE A 14 12.26 -1.96 2.18
N PRO A 15 12.87 -3.13 2.43
CA PRO A 15 14.32 -3.31 2.26
C PRO A 15 14.79 -3.12 0.81
N SER A 16 13.88 -3.26 -0.17
CA SER A 16 14.13 -2.98 -1.58
C SER A 16 14.28 -1.49 -1.91
N GLY A 17 14.07 -0.60 -0.93
CA GLY A 17 14.01 0.84 -1.15
C GLY A 17 12.64 1.34 -1.59
N ALA A 18 11.67 0.45 -1.84
CA ALA A 18 10.29 0.84 -2.07
C ALA A 18 9.66 1.42 -0.80
N VAL A 19 8.72 2.34 -0.96
CA VAL A 19 7.97 2.95 0.13
C VAL A 19 6.48 2.90 -0.20
N ALA A 20 5.68 2.34 0.70
CA ALA A 20 4.23 2.41 0.61
C ALA A 20 3.71 3.48 1.56
N PHE A 21 2.85 4.35 1.04
CA PHE A 21 2.10 5.36 1.77
C PHE A 21 0.63 4.98 1.74
N MET A 22 -0.02 5.11 2.88
CA MET A 22 -1.44 4.83 3.06
C MET A 22 -2.08 6.05 3.71
N THR A 23 -3.14 6.57 3.10
CA THR A 23 -3.90 7.72 3.62
C THR A 23 -5.35 7.31 3.76
N ALA A 24 -5.87 7.40 4.99
CA ALA A 24 -7.25 7.11 5.30
C ALA A 24 -8.13 8.30 4.87
N GLU A 25 -8.95 8.08 3.85
CA GLU A 25 -10.02 8.98 3.44
C GLU A 25 -11.33 8.58 4.13
N PRO A 26 -12.38 9.43 4.13
CA PRO A 26 -13.65 9.13 4.79
C PRO A 26 -14.32 7.83 4.35
N ASP A 27 -14.15 7.42 3.10
CA ASP A 27 -14.81 6.28 2.44
C ASP A 27 -13.86 5.31 1.74
N ALA A 28 -12.55 5.59 1.74
CA ALA A 28 -11.56 4.77 1.06
C ALA A 28 -10.20 4.82 1.76
N LEU A 29 -9.34 3.86 1.44
CA LEU A 29 -7.92 3.90 1.78
C LEU A 29 -7.13 4.18 0.51
N GLN A 30 -6.54 5.38 0.41
CA GLN A 30 -5.63 5.68 -0.68
C GLN A 30 -4.28 5.01 -0.42
N VAL A 31 -3.75 4.30 -1.41
CA VAL A 31 -2.43 3.65 -1.34
C VAL A 31 -1.56 4.19 -2.46
N ARG A 32 -0.39 4.73 -2.10
CA ARG A 32 0.65 5.16 -3.04
C ARG A 32 1.89 4.31 -2.81
N ILE A 33 2.50 3.83 -3.87
CA ILE A 33 3.74 3.04 -3.79
C ILE A 33 4.79 3.75 -4.63
N GLU A 34 5.90 4.07 -4.00
CA GLU A 34 7.10 4.58 -4.65
C GLU A 34 8.13 3.46 -4.71
N THR A 35 8.66 3.19 -5.91
CA THR A 35 9.68 2.16 -6.13
C THR A 35 10.90 2.79 -6.79
N PRO A 36 12.13 2.45 -6.34
CA PRO A 36 13.34 2.85 -7.05
C PRO A 36 13.48 2.09 -8.37
N ASP A 37 14.34 2.58 -9.26
CA ASP A 37 14.63 1.92 -10.54
C ASP A 37 15.07 0.47 -10.33
N GLY A 38 14.41 -0.46 -11.03
CA GLY A 38 14.68 -1.90 -10.95
C GLY A 38 13.84 -2.67 -9.93
N VAL A 39 13.00 -2.00 -9.12
CA VAL A 39 11.98 -2.67 -8.33
C VAL A 39 10.68 -2.74 -9.12
N GLU A 40 10.12 -3.94 -9.26
CA GLU A 40 8.89 -4.16 -10.02
C GLU A 40 7.68 -3.61 -9.26
N LEU A 41 7.11 -2.50 -9.75
CA LEU A 41 5.95 -1.83 -9.15
C LEU A 41 4.75 -2.77 -9.04
N THR A 42 4.48 -3.57 -10.06
CA THR A 42 3.37 -4.55 -10.08
C THR A 42 3.51 -5.57 -8.96
N GLN A 43 4.73 -6.08 -8.73
CA GLN A 43 4.99 -7.01 -7.64
C GLN A 43 4.72 -6.35 -6.27
N MET A 44 5.09 -5.08 -6.10
CA MET A 44 4.86 -4.36 -4.86
C MET A 44 3.36 -4.08 -4.64
N GLN A 45 2.63 -3.74 -5.69
CA GLN A 45 1.17 -3.61 -5.66
C GLN A 45 0.49 -4.89 -5.18
N ASP A 46 0.89 -6.05 -5.74
CA ASP A 46 0.37 -7.36 -5.33
C ASP A 46 0.68 -7.70 -3.87
N VAL A 47 1.89 -7.39 -3.41
CA VAL A 47 2.27 -7.59 -2.00
C VAL A 47 1.37 -6.77 -1.10
N VAL A 48 1.18 -5.48 -1.39
CA VAL A 48 0.36 -4.58 -0.56
C VAL A 48 -1.12 -5.00 -0.60
N ALA A 49 -1.67 -5.31 -1.77
CA ALA A 49 -3.06 -5.75 -1.94
C ALA A 49 -3.35 -7.02 -1.13
N ARG A 50 -2.49 -8.05 -1.22
CA ARG A 50 -2.63 -9.29 -0.44
C ARG A 50 -2.59 -9.07 1.06
N HIS A 51 -1.81 -8.10 1.54
CA HIS A 51 -1.79 -7.77 2.97
C HIS A 51 -3.10 -7.10 3.36
N LEU A 52 -3.57 -6.13 2.58
CA LEU A 52 -4.83 -5.43 2.85
C LEU A 52 -6.04 -6.38 2.82
N ASP A 53 -6.13 -7.29 1.86
CA ASP A 53 -7.19 -8.30 1.82
C ASP A 53 -7.19 -9.19 3.09
N ARG A 54 -6.01 -9.56 3.60
CA ARG A 54 -5.91 -10.35 4.84
C ARG A 54 -6.41 -9.60 6.07
N PHE A 55 -6.31 -8.27 6.10
CA PHE A 55 -6.79 -7.45 7.22
C PHE A 55 -8.25 -7.02 7.05
N ALA A 56 -8.68 -6.74 5.83
CA ALA A 56 -10.03 -6.33 5.49
C ALA A 56 -10.97 -7.53 5.30
N PHE A 57 -10.84 -8.59 6.11
CA PHE A 57 -11.48 -9.91 5.89
C PHE A 57 -13.01 -9.88 5.72
N ARG A 58 -13.68 -8.78 6.14
CA ARG A 58 -15.14 -8.58 5.98
C ARG A 58 -15.54 -7.93 4.66
N GLU A 59 -14.58 -7.38 3.93
CA GLU A 59 -14.76 -6.56 2.73
C GLU A 59 -13.98 -7.12 1.52
N VAL A 60 -13.42 -8.32 1.65
CA VAL A 60 -12.64 -8.99 0.58
C VAL A 60 -13.57 -9.58 -0.49
N PRO A 61 -13.19 -9.51 -1.78
CA PRO A 61 -12.00 -8.85 -2.31
C PRO A 61 -12.16 -7.33 -2.40
N LEU A 62 -11.16 -6.60 -1.92
CA LEU A 62 -11.10 -5.15 -2.12
C LEU A 62 -10.85 -4.84 -3.60
N ALA A 63 -11.52 -3.81 -4.11
CA ALA A 63 -11.26 -3.31 -5.46
C ALA A 63 -10.04 -2.38 -5.44
N PHE A 64 -8.93 -2.80 -6.05
CA PHE A 64 -7.73 -1.99 -6.22
C PHE A 64 -7.70 -1.38 -7.64
N ASP A 65 -7.99 -0.09 -7.76
CA ASP A 65 -7.86 0.67 -9.01
C ASP A 65 -6.50 1.39 -9.05
N TRP A 66 -5.44 0.65 -9.37
CA TRP A 66 -4.08 1.20 -9.46
C TRP A 66 -3.95 2.15 -10.65
N ARG A 67 -3.45 3.35 -10.39
CA ARG A 67 -3.19 4.37 -11.42
C ARG A 67 -1.72 4.80 -11.35
N PRO A 68 -1.07 5.05 -12.50
CA PRO A 68 0.21 5.75 -12.50
C PRO A 68 0.01 7.14 -11.85
N ALA A 69 1.01 7.55 -11.06
CA ALA A 69 1.03 8.84 -10.39
C ALA A 69 1.19 10.00 -11.39
#